data_AF-A0A6B0RFV0-F1
#
_entry.id   AF-A0A6B0RFV0-F1
#
_cell.length_a   1.000
_cell.length_b   1.000
_cell.length_c   1.000
_cell.angle_alpha   90.00
_cell.angle_beta   90.00
_cell.angle_gamma   90.00
#
_symmetry.space_group_name_H-M   'P 1'
#
loop_
_entity.id
_entity.type
_entity.pdbx_description
1 polymer ?
#
loop_
_entity_poly.entity_id
_entity_poly.type
_entity_poly.pdbx_seq_one_letter_code
_entity_poly.pdbx_strand_id
1 'polypeptide(L)'
;MENGQVYRATTEAHPGPGIGPRSGLAAYFTLSRLTGFRRLKLLELVLSLLAFICEEVVSQCTLCGGLYFFEFVSCSAFLLSLLILVVYCTPLYDRVDPAKVKSSDFFITLGTGLVFFVASLTFALTHDNTIAEIAAIVFGMLASLTYVAEFSFMLREKLKEPRPRKGEATMRREHLTEPLNA
;
A
#
# COMPACT_ATOMS: atom_id res chain seq x y z
N MET A 1 -30.18 -66.62 -18.50
CA MET A 1 -30.73 -65.97 -17.30
C MET A 1 -29.57 -65.41 -16.51
N GLU A 2 -29.66 -64.12 -16.20
CA GLU A 2 -29.04 -63.36 -15.10
C GLU A 2 -27.53 -63.42 -14.91
N ASN A 3 -26.84 -62.41 -15.47
CA ASN A 3 -25.75 -61.72 -14.79
C ASN A 3 -26.01 -60.23 -14.94
N GLY A 4 -26.88 -59.72 -14.08
CA GLY A 4 -27.21 -58.30 -13.98
C GLY A 4 -26.13 -57.54 -13.21
N GLN A 5 -25.90 -56.31 -13.67
CA GLN A 5 -25.23 -55.21 -12.98
C GLN A 5 -23.70 -55.20 -12.96
N VAL A 6 -23.08 -54.90 -14.11
CA VAL A 6 -21.79 -54.20 -14.10
C VAL A 6 -21.83 -53.14 -15.19
N TYR A 7 -21.63 -51.88 -14.78
CA TYR A 7 -21.63 -50.62 -15.54
C TYR A 7 -23.00 -49.97 -15.77
N ARG A 8 -23.43 -49.25 -14.72
CA ARG A 8 -24.41 -48.18 -14.80
C ARG A 8 -23.76 -46.89 -15.31
N ALA A 9 -24.50 -46.20 -16.16
CA ALA A 9 -24.62 -44.75 -16.36
C ALA A 9 -23.33 -43.91 -16.44
N THR A 10 -23.11 -43.38 -17.64
CA THR A 10 -22.48 -42.09 -17.92
C THR A 10 -22.36 -41.19 -16.68
N THR A 11 -21.12 -40.97 -16.24
CA THR A 11 -20.78 -39.95 -15.25
C THR A 11 -21.04 -38.57 -15.86
N GLU A 12 -22.30 -38.14 -15.87
CA GLU A 12 -22.60 -36.72 -15.91
C GLU A 12 -22.09 -36.12 -14.59
N ALA A 13 -21.24 -35.11 -14.71
CA ALA A 13 -20.76 -34.34 -13.59
C ALA A 13 -21.97 -33.75 -12.86
N HIS A 14 -22.19 -34.19 -11.63
CA HIS A 14 -23.19 -33.63 -10.73
C HIS A 14 -22.90 -32.13 -10.54
N PRO A 15 -23.78 -31.19 -10.93
CA PRO A 15 -23.62 -29.79 -10.59
C PRO A 15 -23.99 -29.66 -9.11
N GLY A 16 -22.97 -29.60 -8.24
CA GLY A 16 -23.13 -29.22 -6.85
C GLY A 16 -23.81 -27.85 -6.73
N PRO A 17 -24.51 -27.61 -5.61
CA PRO A 17 -25.57 -26.62 -5.51
C PRO A 17 -25.06 -25.21 -5.81
N GLY A 18 -25.83 -24.51 -6.64
CA GLY A 18 -25.53 -23.18 -7.15
C GLY A 18 -25.10 -22.19 -6.07
N ILE A 19 -23.79 -22.00 -5.96
CA ILE A 19 -23.23 -20.72 -5.55
C ILE A 19 -23.33 -19.87 -6.81
N GLY A 20 -24.48 -19.19 -6.96
CA GLY A 20 -24.69 -18.23 -8.02
C GLY A 20 -23.52 -17.24 -8.08
N PRO A 21 -23.22 -16.67 -9.27
CA PRO A 21 -22.15 -15.72 -9.43
C PRO A 21 -22.45 -14.52 -8.54
N ARG A 22 -21.82 -14.45 -7.37
CA ARG A 22 -21.87 -13.27 -6.50
C ARG A 22 -21.08 -12.18 -7.21
N SER A 23 -21.80 -11.47 -8.08
CA SER A 23 -21.63 -10.06 -8.42
C SER A 23 -20.22 -9.51 -8.20
N GLY A 24 -19.39 -9.65 -9.23
CA GLY A 24 -18.63 -8.57 -9.89
C GLY A 24 -17.54 -7.78 -9.14
N LEU A 25 -17.70 -7.47 -7.85
CA LEU A 25 -16.78 -6.61 -7.10
C LEU A 25 -16.23 -7.25 -5.82
N ALA A 26 -16.98 -8.15 -5.20
CA ALA A 26 -16.54 -8.83 -3.98
C ALA A 26 -15.46 -9.91 -4.21
N ALA A 27 -15.31 -10.39 -5.46
CA ALA A 27 -14.27 -11.34 -5.85
C ALA A 27 -12.94 -10.65 -6.23
N TYR A 28 -12.98 -9.37 -6.64
CA TYR A 28 -11.78 -8.59 -6.95
C TYR A 28 -11.11 -8.04 -5.69
N PHE A 29 -11.90 -7.57 -4.72
CA PHE A 29 -11.37 -7.18 -3.43
C PHE A 29 -11.20 -8.41 -2.54
N THR A 30 -10.05 -9.09 -2.64
CA THR A 30 -9.58 -10.04 -1.61
C THR A 30 -9.17 -9.28 -0.34
N LEU A 31 -10.12 -8.54 0.24
CA LEU A 31 -10.00 -7.77 1.48
C LEU A 31 -9.76 -8.70 2.69
N SER A 32 -10.01 -10.00 2.54
CA SER A 32 -9.89 -10.99 3.61
C SER A 32 -8.46 -11.43 3.93
N ARG A 33 -7.48 -11.07 3.08
CA ARG A 33 -6.07 -11.48 3.23
C ARG A 33 -5.16 -10.34 3.73
N LEU A 34 -5.75 -9.36 4.44
CA LEU A 34 -5.07 -8.16 4.91
C LEU A 34 -4.23 -8.43 6.17
N THR A 35 -2.98 -8.85 5.98
CA THR A 35 -1.92 -8.79 6.98
C THR A 35 -1.67 -7.33 7.38
N GLY A 36 -1.37 -7.05 8.65
CA GLY A 36 -1.44 -5.73 9.31
C GLY A 36 -0.85 -4.52 8.57
N PHE A 37 0.15 -4.72 7.71
CA PHE A 37 0.70 -3.69 6.81
C PHE A 37 -0.37 -3.00 5.94
N ARG A 38 -1.36 -3.75 5.43
CA ARG A 38 -2.42 -3.17 4.60
C ARG A 38 -3.45 -2.37 5.39
N ARG A 39 -3.55 -2.58 6.72
CA ARG A 39 -4.41 -1.76 7.60
C ARG A 39 -3.84 -0.35 7.78
N LEU A 40 -2.51 -0.24 7.82
CA LEU A 40 -1.81 1.04 7.89
C LEU A 40 -2.01 1.84 6.59
N LYS A 41 -1.87 1.18 5.43
CA LYS A 41 -2.19 1.76 4.11
C LYS A 41 -3.63 2.32 4.03
N LEU A 42 -4.60 1.58 4.58
CA LEU A 42 -6.00 2.03 4.62
C LEU A 42 -6.18 3.21 5.59
N LEU A 43 -5.52 3.16 6.75
CA LEU A 43 -5.56 4.23 7.72
C LEU A 43 -4.92 5.52 7.17
N GLU A 44 -3.82 5.41 6.43
CA GLU A 44 -3.16 6.49 5.71
C GLU A 44 -4.09 7.14 4.69
N LEU A 45 -4.81 6.32 3.89
CA LEU A 45 -5.82 6.80 2.94
C LEU A 45 -6.95 7.56 3.66
N VAL A 46 -7.48 7.01 4.75
CA VAL A 46 -8.59 7.63 5.49
C VAL A 46 -8.15 8.94 6.14
N LEU A 47 -6.95 8.99 6.71
CA LEU A 47 -6.43 10.20 7.35
C LEU A 47 -6.04 11.30 6.35
N SER A 48 -5.49 10.95 5.20
CA SER A 48 -5.22 11.91 4.12
C SER A 48 -6.51 12.47 3.52
N LEU A 49 -7.55 11.64 3.38
CA LEU A 49 -8.89 12.09 2.97
C LEU A 49 -9.52 13.02 4.02
N LEU A 50 -9.41 12.68 5.31
CA LEU A 50 -9.89 13.55 6.40
C LEU A 50 -9.17 14.90 6.40
N ALA A 51 -7.84 14.91 6.22
CA ALA A 51 -7.07 16.14 6.10
C ALA A 51 -7.54 17.00 4.92
N PHE A 52 -7.79 16.38 3.76
CA PHE A 52 -8.33 17.06 2.58
C PHE A 52 -9.74 17.65 2.82
N ILE A 53 -10.65 16.87 3.42
CA ILE A 53 -12.02 17.33 3.72
C ILE A 53 -12.00 18.45 4.76
N CYS A 54 -11.17 18.34 5.79
CA CYS A 54 -11.06 19.38 6.82
C CYS A 54 -10.56 20.70 6.25
N GLU A 55 -9.66 20.66 5.26
CA GLU A 55 -9.15 21.83 4.55
C GLU A 55 -10.22 22.52 3.70
N GLU A 56 -10.97 21.76 2.90
CA GLU A 56 -12.05 22.28 2.03
C GLU A 56 -13.18 22.96 2.84
N VAL A 57 -13.36 22.55 4.10
CA VAL A 57 -14.36 23.13 5.02
C VAL A 57 -13.89 24.48 5.60
N VAL A 58 -12.59 24.81 5.53
CA VAL A 58 -12.05 26.11 5.97
C VAL A 58 -12.37 27.19 4.92
N SER A 59 -13.46 27.94 5.16
CA SER A 59 -13.98 28.95 4.22
C SER A 59 -13.47 30.39 4.45
N GLN A 60 -12.57 30.59 5.43
CA GLN A 60 -12.08 31.92 5.85
C GLN A 60 -10.60 31.84 6.21
N CYS A 61 -9.72 32.37 5.34
CA CYS A 61 -8.28 32.46 5.64
C CYS A 61 -7.72 33.83 5.28
N THR A 62 -6.87 34.39 6.15
CA THR A 62 -6.19 35.67 5.90
C THR A 62 -4.87 35.47 5.15
N LEU A 63 -4.32 34.25 5.16
CA LEU A 63 -3.05 33.87 4.54
C LEU A 63 -3.21 32.60 3.67
N CYS A 64 -3.94 32.71 2.56
CA CYS A 64 -4.32 31.58 1.70
C CYS A 64 -3.13 30.77 1.12
N GLY A 65 -1.91 31.30 1.14
CA GLY A 65 -0.74 30.61 0.57
C GLY A 65 -0.41 29.28 1.24
N GLY A 66 -0.55 29.18 2.57
CA GLY A 66 -0.30 27.94 3.32
C GLY A 66 -1.33 26.85 3.01
N LEU A 67 -2.61 27.24 2.88
CA LEU A 67 -3.70 26.31 2.54
C LEU A 67 -3.53 25.73 1.14
N TYR A 68 -3.31 26.56 0.12
CA TYR A 68 -3.16 26.05 -1.26
C TYR A 68 -2.01 25.04 -1.41
N PHE A 69 -0.92 25.25 -0.67
CA PHE A 69 0.19 24.30 -0.66
C PHE A 69 -0.21 22.98 0.03
N PHE A 70 -0.91 23.06 1.16
CA PHE A 70 -1.39 21.90 1.88
C PHE A 70 -2.47 21.12 1.12
N GLU A 71 -3.39 21.80 0.43
CA GLU A 71 -4.40 21.25 -0.46
C GLU A 71 -3.75 20.44 -1.59
N PHE A 72 -2.79 21.03 -2.30
CA PHE A 72 -2.10 20.36 -3.40
C PHE A 72 -1.39 19.07 -2.92
N VAL A 73 -0.70 19.17 -1.78
CA VAL A 73 0.05 18.04 -1.22
C VAL A 73 -0.88 16.96 -0.67
N SER A 74 -1.96 17.33 0.02
CA SER A 74 -2.92 16.38 0.58
C SER A 74 -3.70 15.64 -0.51
N CYS A 75 -4.13 16.34 -1.56
CA CYS A 75 -4.76 15.74 -2.72
C CYS A 75 -3.80 14.76 -3.43
N SER A 76 -2.56 15.19 -3.67
CA SER A 76 -1.53 14.34 -4.29
C SER A 76 -1.25 13.09 -3.45
N ALA A 77 -1.14 13.24 -2.13
CA ALA A 77 -0.91 12.15 -1.19
C ALA A 77 -2.08 11.15 -1.21
N PHE A 78 -3.32 11.64 -1.13
CA PHE A 78 -4.52 10.81 -1.22
C PHE A 78 -4.59 10.02 -2.53
N LEU A 79 -4.37 10.68 -3.67
CA LEU A 79 -4.39 10.03 -4.98
C LEU A 79 -3.28 8.98 -5.13
N LEU A 80 -2.08 9.24 -4.60
CA LEU A 80 -0.98 8.28 -4.63
C LEU A 80 -1.26 7.06 -3.75
N SER A 81 -1.76 7.25 -2.52
CA SER A 81 -2.14 6.14 -1.63
C SER A 81 -3.30 5.32 -2.22
N LEU A 82 -4.28 5.98 -2.86
CA LEU A 82 -5.36 5.32 -3.58
C LEU A 82 -4.83 4.50 -4.76
N LEU A 83 -3.96 5.09 -5.58
CA LEU A 83 -3.36 4.42 -6.73
C LEU A 83 -2.58 3.17 -6.30
N ILE A 84 -1.75 3.28 -5.25
CA ILE A 84 -1.02 2.16 -4.69
C ILE A 84 -1.99 1.08 -4.21
N LEU A 85 -3.03 1.45 -3.46
CA LEU A 85 -4.05 0.51 -2.98
C LEU A 85 -4.72 -0.23 -4.14
N VAL A 86 -5.10 0.48 -5.21
CA VAL A 86 -5.70 -0.11 -6.41
C VAL A 86 -4.73 -1.08 -7.09
N VAL A 87 -3.46 -0.72 -7.26
CA VAL A 87 -2.43 -1.61 -7.84
C VAL A 87 -2.29 -2.90 -7.03
N TYR A 88 -2.30 -2.80 -5.69
CA TYR A 88 -2.23 -3.96 -4.80
C TYR A 88 -3.51 -4.81 -4.78
N CYS A 89 -4.68 -4.20 -5.01
CA CYS A 89 -5.96 -4.91 -5.08
C CYS A 89 -6.24 -5.51 -6.46
N THR A 90 -5.56 -5.05 -7.51
CA THR A 90 -5.74 -5.51 -8.88
C THR A 90 -4.78 -6.66 -9.21
N PRO A 91 -5.16 -7.65 -10.04
CA PRO A 91 -4.25 -8.70 -10.51
C PRO A 91 -3.06 -8.19 -11.36
N LEU A 92 -2.95 -6.87 -11.57
CA LEU A 92 -1.75 -6.25 -12.13
C LEU A 92 -0.50 -6.53 -11.29
N TYR A 93 -0.65 -6.72 -9.98
CA TYR A 93 0.45 -7.12 -9.11
C TYR A 93 1.08 -8.46 -9.54
N ASP A 94 0.30 -9.42 -10.05
CA ASP A 94 0.83 -10.71 -10.50
C ASP A 94 1.60 -10.62 -11.84
N ARG A 95 1.47 -9.50 -12.55
CA ARG A 95 2.21 -9.23 -13.80
C ARG A 95 3.51 -8.47 -13.60
N VAL A 96 3.74 -7.94 -12.40
CA VAL A 96 4.91 -7.10 -12.08
C VAL A 96 5.70 -7.76 -10.96
N ASP A 97 7.03 -7.78 -11.07
CA ASP A 97 7.88 -8.39 -10.05
C ASP A 97 7.59 -7.81 -8.64
N PRO A 98 7.20 -8.63 -7.66
CA PRO A 98 6.78 -8.17 -6.34
C PRO A 98 7.91 -7.42 -5.61
N ALA A 99 9.17 -7.79 -5.89
CA ALA A 99 10.34 -7.14 -5.33
C ALA A 99 10.52 -5.69 -5.84
N LYS A 100 10.20 -5.42 -7.11
CA LYS A 100 10.28 -4.08 -7.71
C LYS A 100 9.14 -3.21 -7.22
N VAL A 101 7.93 -3.75 -7.13
CA VAL A 101 6.76 -3.03 -6.59
C VAL A 101 7.02 -2.64 -5.13
N LYS A 102 7.51 -3.56 -4.28
CA LYS A 102 7.83 -3.26 -2.87
C LYS A 102 8.91 -2.18 -2.72
N SER A 103 9.91 -2.17 -3.60
CA SER A 103 10.94 -1.11 -3.58
C SER A 103 10.38 0.24 -4.03
N SER A 104 9.52 0.25 -5.05
CA SER A 104 8.88 1.48 -5.53
C SER A 104 7.94 2.05 -4.47
N ASP A 105 7.13 1.19 -3.84
CA ASP A 105 6.20 1.57 -2.77
C ASP A 105 6.94 2.25 -1.61
N PHE A 106 8.11 1.73 -1.23
CA PHE A 106 8.97 2.35 -0.22
C PHE A 106 9.39 3.78 -0.57
N PHE A 107 9.85 4.02 -1.81
CA PHE A 107 10.26 5.36 -2.24
C PHE A 107 9.07 6.31 -2.37
N ILE A 108 7.92 5.82 -2.86
CA ILE A 108 6.72 6.63 -2.99
C ILE A 108 6.22 7.03 -1.60
N THR A 109 6.04 6.08 -0.68
CA THR A 109 5.60 6.37 0.71
C THR A 109 6.57 7.29 1.46
N LEU A 110 7.89 7.13 1.26
CA LEU A 110 8.88 8.04 1.85
C LEU A 110 8.77 9.46 1.26
N GLY A 111 8.68 9.58 -0.07
CA GLY A 111 8.58 10.85 -0.76
C GLY A 111 7.30 11.60 -0.40
N THR A 112 6.15 10.92 -0.47
CA THR A 112 4.85 11.51 -0.11
C THR A 112 4.80 11.88 1.37
N GLY A 113 5.27 11.00 2.26
CA GLY A 113 5.31 11.27 3.70
C GLY A 113 6.17 12.49 4.05
N LEU A 114 7.34 12.66 3.41
CA LEU A 114 8.21 13.81 3.65
C LEU A 114 7.57 15.12 3.16
N VAL A 115 7.05 15.13 1.94
CA VAL A 115 6.39 16.33 1.38
C VAL A 115 5.15 16.69 2.18
N PHE A 116 4.35 15.69 2.58
CA PHE A 116 3.18 15.86 3.42
C PHE A 116 3.53 16.41 4.81
N PHE A 117 4.61 15.92 5.43
CA PHE A 117 5.10 16.45 6.70
C PHE A 117 5.53 17.92 6.60
N VAL A 118 6.24 18.29 5.53
CA VAL A 118 6.63 19.69 5.28
C VAL A 118 5.40 20.57 5.07
N ALA A 119 4.39 20.08 4.34
CA ALA A 119 3.13 20.80 4.15
C ALA A 119 2.38 21.01 5.47
N SER A 120 2.21 19.96 6.29
CA SER A 120 1.61 20.06 7.62
C SER A 120 2.37 21.05 8.52
N LEU A 121 3.70 21.03 8.49
CA LEU A 121 4.52 21.94 9.29
C LEU A 121 4.36 23.40 8.82
N THR A 122 4.39 23.62 7.51
CA THR A 122 4.21 24.97 6.94
C THR A 122 2.85 25.53 7.32
N PHE A 123 1.80 24.72 7.17
CA PHE A 123 0.45 25.08 7.54
C PHE A 123 0.31 25.37 9.05
N ALA A 124 0.94 24.55 9.90
CA ALA A 124 0.97 24.78 11.34
C ALA A 124 1.70 26.08 11.75
N LEU A 125 2.69 26.52 10.97
CA LEU A 125 3.43 27.76 11.25
C LEU A 125 2.68 29.03 10.81
N THR A 126 1.71 28.92 9.90
CA THR A 126 1.06 30.07 9.26
C THR A 126 -0.41 30.28 9.63
N HIS A 127 -0.98 29.48 10.54
CA HIS A 127 -2.41 29.51 10.87
C HIS A 127 -2.83 30.66 11.82
N ASP A 128 -4.09 31.10 11.70
CA ASP A 128 -4.67 32.20 12.49
C ASP A 128 -5.43 31.71 13.73
N ASN A 129 -5.13 30.50 14.21
CA ASN A 129 -5.75 29.84 15.37
C ASN A 129 -7.28 29.69 15.28
N THR A 130 -7.84 29.59 14.08
CA THR A 130 -9.27 29.28 13.94
C THR A 130 -9.54 27.81 14.27
N ILE A 131 -10.74 27.49 14.75
CA ILE A 131 -11.10 26.11 15.15
C ILE A 131 -10.97 25.13 13.98
N ALA A 132 -11.31 25.58 12.76
CA ALA A 132 -11.24 24.76 11.57
C ALA A 132 -9.78 24.51 11.13
N GLU A 133 -8.93 25.53 11.17
CA GLU A 133 -7.49 25.38 10.89
C GLU A 133 -6.80 24.48 11.93
N ILE A 134 -7.14 24.62 13.22
CA ILE A 134 -6.61 23.75 14.27
C ILE A 134 -6.99 22.29 14.01
N ALA A 135 -8.24 22.02 13.58
CA ALA A 135 -8.66 20.67 13.23
C ALA A 135 -7.84 20.11 12.05
N ALA A 136 -7.67 20.90 10.99
CA ALA A 136 -6.86 20.52 9.83
C ALA A 136 -5.39 20.23 10.21
N ILE A 137 -4.79 21.04 11.09
CA ILE A 137 -3.44 20.79 11.63
C ILE A 137 -3.38 19.47 12.39
N VAL A 138 -4.34 19.20 13.29
CA VAL A 138 -4.35 17.95 14.08
C VAL A 138 -4.46 16.73 13.17
N PHE A 139 -5.36 16.76 12.20
CA PHE A 139 -5.50 15.65 11.23
C PHE A 139 -4.28 15.52 10.32
N GLY A 140 -3.69 16.63 9.87
CA GLY A 140 -2.44 16.65 9.11
C GLY A 140 -1.24 16.08 9.90
N MET A 141 -1.14 16.38 11.19
CA MET A 141 -0.10 15.81 12.06
C MET A 141 -0.33 14.31 12.28
N LEU A 142 -1.58 13.87 12.52
CA LEU A 142 -1.92 12.46 12.63
C LEU A 142 -1.62 11.68 11.35
N ALA A 143 -1.95 12.24 10.18
CA ALA A 143 -1.61 11.65 8.89
C ALA A 143 -0.08 11.58 8.68
N SER A 144 0.68 12.60 9.08
CA SER A 144 2.14 12.55 9.00
C SER A 144 2.74 11.44 9.88
N LEU A 145 2.18 11.22 11.08
CA LEU A 145 2.60 10.14 11.98
C LEU A 145 2.32 8.76 11.39
N THR A 146 1.21 8.57 10.67
CA THR A 146 0.94 7.29 10.02
C THR A 146 1.88 7.02 8.85
N TYR A 147 2.21 8.04 8.04
CA TYR A 147 3.26 7.93 7.01
C TYR A 147 4.62 7.54 7.62
N VAL A 148 5.02 8.16 8.74
CA VAL A 148 6.26 7.83 9.44
C VAL A 148 6.21 6.42 10.03
N ALA A 149 5.07 6.00 10.59
CA ALA A 149 4.90 4.66 11.14
C ALA A 149 4.98 3.59 10.04
N GLU A 150 4.35 3.82 8.89
CA GLU A 150 4.40 2.95 7.72
C GLU A 150 5.84 2.81 7.21
N PHE A 151 6.53 3.95 7.04
CA PHE A 151 7.94 3.97 6.66
C PHE A 151 8.82 3.21 7.67
N SER A 152 8.60 3.44 8.97
CA SER A 152 9.34 2.77 10.04
C SER A 152 9.11 1.25 10.03
N PHE A 153 7.88 0.82 9.75
CA PHE A 153 7.54 -0.59 9.62
C PHE A 153 8.26 -1.21 8.41
N MET A 154 8.19 -0.57 7.24
CA MET A 154 8.92 -1.01 6.04
C MET A 154 10.43 -1.09 6.27
N LEU A 155 11.01 -0.09 6.94
CA LEU A 155 12.43 -0.09 7.32
C LEU A 155 12.78 -1.25 8.26
N ARG A 156 11.94 -1.50 9.27
CA ARG A 156 12.15 -2.63 10.19
C ARG A 156 12.08 -3.97 9.47
N GLU A 157 11.18 -4.14 8.51
CA GLU A 157 11.16 -5.33 7.67
C GLU A 157 12.44 -5.46 6.83
N LYS A 158 12.90 -4.37 6.20
CA LYS A 158 14.13 -4.35 5.41
C LYS A 158 15.39 -4.64 6.24
N LEU A 159 15.42 -4.17 7.49
CA LEU A 159 16.50 -4.46 8.43
C LEU A 159 16.43 -5.88 8.99
N LYS A 160 15.22 -6.43 9.13
CA LYS A 160 14.99 -7.81 9.60
C LYS A 160 15.27 -8.85 8.53
N GLU A 161 15.16 -8.52 7.23
CA GLU A 161 15.71 -9.39 6.18
C GLU A 161 17.24 -9.43 6.35
N PRO A 162 17.82 -10.54 6.87
CA PRO A 162 19.25 -10.68 6.88
C PRO A 162 19.66 -10.77 5.41
N ARG A 163 20.47 -9.81 4.94
CA ARG A 163 21.05 -9.84 3.59
C ARG A 163 21.54 -11.27 3.30
N PRO A 164 21.04 -11.97 2.27
CA PRO A 164 21.74 -13.15 1.79
C PRO A 164 23.07 -12.67 1.22
N ARG A 165 24.13 -12.94 1.99
CA ARG A 165 25.52 -13.18 1.60
C ARG A 165 25.84 -12.75 0.16
N LYS A 166 26.19 -11.46 -0.02
CA LYS A 166 26.99 -10.99 -1.17
C LYS A 166 28.44 -11.50 -1.01
N GLY A 167 28.61 -12.81 -0.91
CA GLY A 167 29.88 -13.53 -0.72
C GLY A 167 30.01 -14.79 -1.58
N GLU A 168 28.92 -15.33 -2.12
CA GLU A 168 29.00 -16.54 -2.96
C GLU A 168 29.39 -16.27 -4.42
N ALA A 169 29.26 -15.03 -4.90
CA ALA A 169 29.77 -14.66 -6.23
C ALA A 169 31.32 -14.65 -6.29
N THR A 170 31.98 -14.50 -5.13
CA THR A 170 33.44 -14.55 -5.04
C THR A 170 33.95 -15.99 -4.90
N MET A 171 33.24 -16.83 -4.15
CA MET A 171 33.62 -18.24 -3.92
C MET A 171 33.50 -19.12 -5.18
N ARG A 172 32.51 -18.86 -6.04
CA ARG A 172 32.37 -19.58 -7.32
C ARG A 172 33.49 -19.24 -8.31
N ARG A 173 34.11 -18.06 -8.17
CA ARG A 173 35.21 -17.66 -9.04
C ARG A 173 36.53 -18.31 -8.61
N GLU A 174 36.75 -18.49 -7.31
CA GLU A 174 37.91 -19.25 -6.79
C GLU A 174 37.86 -20.73 -7.19
N HIS A 175 36.72 -21.40 -7.06
CA HIS A 175 36.58 -22.82 -7.43
C HIS A 175 36.67 -23.11 -8.95
N LEU A 176 36.57 -22.09 -9.81
CA LEU A 176 36.73 -22.25 -11.26
C LEU A 176 38.15 -21.91 -11.73
N THR A 177 38.97 -21.29 -10.88
CA THR A 177 40.37 -20.95 -11.17
C THR A 177 41.38 -21.88 -10.53
N GLU A 178 40.96 -22.91 -9.80
CA GLU A 178 41.89 -23.95 -9.36
C GLU A 178 42.26 -24.81 -10.59
N PRO A 179 43.51 -24.72 -11.10
CA PRO A 179 43.90 -25.54 -12.22
C PRO A 179 43.89 -26.99 -11.75
N LEU A 180 43.19 -27.83 -12.51
CA LEU A 180 43.23 -29.28 -12.43
C LEU A 180 44.65 -29.74 -12.77
N ASN A 181 45.58 -29.63 -11.81
CA ASN A 181 46.99 -29.93 -12.01
C ASN A 181 47.36 -31.24 -11.29
N ALA A 182 47.70 -32.22 -12.13
CA ALA A 182 48.49 -33.43 -11.94
C ALA A 182 48.02 -34.48 -10.92
#